data_AF-A0A5M4B3V7-F1
#
_entry.id   AF-A0A5M4B3V7-F1
#
_cell.length_a   1.000
_cell.length_b   1.000
_cell.length_c   1.000
_cell.angle_alpha   90.00
_cell.angle_beta   90.00
_cell.angle_gamma   90.00
#
_symmetry.space_group_name_H-M   'P 1'
#
loop_
_entity.id
_entity.type
_entity.pdbx_description
1 polymer ?
#
loop_
_entity_poly.entity_id
_entity_poly.type
_entity_poly.pdbx_seq_one_letter_code
_entity_poly.pdbx_strand_id
1 'polypeptide(L)'
;MMKDLLRQLEKKMEALPHRCFFNEAVGYDELMDFLDPQPFLFPLSHMTFLLNYNGGFICSEKIQKLSIETVAWNSNRFLSIHEIDAAYSRIRHKFSKNGPQFVPFMQVENSEYLAFTYPYEEYESPVYDIWHEAFPNEWLQQEVYSGFEELLDDYIRNNGIIVTIG
;
A
#
# COMPACT_ATOMS: atom_id res chain seq x y z
N MET A 1 10.90 -10.13 10.43
CA MET A 1 9.46 -10.49 10.41
C MET A 1 8.95 -10.47 8.97
N MET A 2 9.29 -9.45 8.18
CA MET A 2 8.93 -9.31 6.75
C MET A 2 9.23 -10.54 5.87
N LYS A 3 10.41 -11.16 6.01
CA LYS A 3 10.78 -12.34 5.21
C LYS A 3 9.81 -13.53 5.42
N ASP A 4 9.28 -13.68 6.63
CA ASP A 4 8.28 -14.71 6.91
C ASP A 4 6.92 -14.36 6.32
N LEU A 5 6.53 -13.07 6.32
CA LEU A 5 5.30 -12.59 5.69
C LEU A 5 5.34 -12.77 4.17
N LEU A 6 6.46 -12.44 3.52
CA LEU A 6 6.65 -12.68 2.08
C LEU A 6 6.50 -14.16 1.73
N ARG A 7 7.13 -15.04 2.51
CA ARG A 7 6.99 -16.50 2.34
C ARG A 7 5.55 -16.98 2.55
N GLN A 8 4.80 -16.35 3.46
CA GLN A 8 3.38 -16.66 3.66
C GLN A 8 2.54 -16.20 2.47
N LEU A 9 2.84 -15.02 1.91
CA LEU A 9 2.20 -14.52 0.70
C LEU A 9 2.48 -15.42 -0.51
N GLU A 10 3.72 -15.85 -0.72
CA GLU A 10 4.10 -16.82 -1.76
C GLU A 10 3.26 -18.10 -1.67
N LYS A 11 3.21 -18.72 -0.48
CA LYS A 11 2.38 -19.90 -0.24
C LYS A 11 0.90 -19.64 -0.51
N LYS A 12 0.42 -18.42 -0.23
CA LYS A 12 -0.96 -18.01 -0.52
C LYS A 12 -1.20 -17.95 -2.02
N MET A 13 -0.28 -17.35 -2.77
CA MET A 13 -0.32 -17.23 -4.23
C MET A 13 -0.32 -18.62 -4.89
N GLU A 14 0.51 -19.54 -4.41
CA GLU A 14 0.55 -20.93 -4.87
C GLU A 14 -0.75 -21.69 -4.57
N ALA A 15 -1.33 -21.49 -3.37
CA ALA A 15 -2.57 -22.15 -2.97
C ALA A 15 -3.82 -21.58 -3.67
N LEU A 16 -3.79 -20.30 -4.03
CA LEU A 16 -4.93 -19.56 -4.60
C LEU A 16 -4.53 -18.79 -5.87
N PRO A 17 -4.06 -19.46 -6.94
CA PRO A 17 -3.49 -18.82 -8.12
C PRO A 17 -4.52 -18.02 -8.96
N HIS A 18 -5.81 -18.24 -8.73
CA HIS A 18 -6.90 -17.51 -9.40
C HIS A 18 -7.45 -16.36 -8.56
N ARG A 19 -6.82 -16.06 -7.42
CA ARG A 19 -7.24 -14.99 -6.50
C ARG A 19 -6.11 -14.04 -6.15
N CYS A 20 -4.85 -14.46 -6.21
CA CYS A 20 -3.72 -13.61 -5.88
C CYS A 20 -3.03 -13.13 -7.16
N PHE A 21 -2.97 -11.81 -7.35
CA PHE A 21 -2.40 -11.17 -8.53
C PHE A 21 -1.40 -10.12 -8.06
N PHE A 22 -0.12 -10.49 -8.03
CA PHE A 22 0.97 -9.60 -7.64
C PHE A 22 1.90 -9.37 -8.82
N ASN A 23 2.35 -8.12 -8.95
CA ASN A 23 3.25 -7.72 -10.02
C ASN A 23 4.67 -8.23 -9.72
N GLU A 24 5.50 -8.27 -10.77
CA GLU A 24 6.92 -8.53 -10.59
C GLU A 24 7.56 -7.47 -9.68
N ALA A 25 8.64 -7.87 -9.00
CA ALA A 25 9.41 -6.99 -8.14
C ALA A 25 9.91 -5.74 -8.89
N VAL A 26 9.96 -4.61 -8.18
CA VAL A 26 10.71 -3.45 -8.67
C VAL A 26 12.21 -3.73 -8.53
N GLY A 27 13.02 -3.33 -9.51
CA GLY A 27 14.46 -3.38 -9.37
C GLY A 27 14.96 -2.43 -8.28
N TYR A 28 16.09 -2.74 -7.63
CA TYR A 28 16.67 -1.84 -6.63
C TYR A 28 17.01 -0.46 -7.24
N ASP A 29 17.70 -0.45 -8.39
CA ASP A 29 18.07 0.78 -9.08
C ASP A 29 16.83 1.58 -9.50
N GLU A 30 15.80 0.90 -10.01
CA GLU A 30 14.52 1.52 -10.37
C GLU A 30 13.80 2.13 -9.15
N LEU A 31 13.81 1.46 -8.00
CA LEU A 31 13.24 2.01 -6.77
C LEU A 31 14.03 3.22 -6.27
N MET A 32 15.36 3.21 -6.40
CA MET A 32 16.20 4.35 -6.02
C MET A 32 15.97 5.53 -6.96
N ASP A 33 15.92 5.30 -8.27
CA ASP A 33 15.62 6.31 -9.29
C ASP A 33 14.22 6.92 -9.07
N PHE A 34 13.26 6.10 -8.61
CA PHE A 34 11.93 6.56 -8.24
C PHE A 34 11.94 7.47 -7.00
N LEU A 35 12.73 7.12 -5.98
CA LEU A 35 12.77 7.84 -4.69
C LEU A 35 13.61 9.13 -4.73
N ASP A 36 14.66 9.19 -5.55
CA ASP A 36 15.58 10.34 -5.65
C ASP A 36 14.87 11.70 -5.84
N PRO A 37 13.88 11.86 -6.75
CA PRO A 37 13.18 13.12 -6.91
C PRO A 37 12.07 13.37 -5.87
N GLN A 38 11.75 12.40 -5.01
CA GLN A 38 10.57 12.46 -4.14
C GLN A 38 10.85 13.22 -2.84
N PRO A 39 9.87 13.97 -2.31
CA PRO A 39 10.01 14.68 -1.03
C PRO A 39 9.80 13.78 0.20
N PHE A 40 9.75 12.46 0.00
CA PHE A 40 9.45 11.44 1.01
C PHE A 40 10.30 10.18 0.81
N LEU A 41 10.30 9.31 1.82
CA LEU A 41 10.86 7.96 1.75
C LEU A 41 9.82 6.94 2.20
N PHE A 42 9.92 5.71 1.68
CA PHE A 42 9.10 4.60 2.13
C PHE A 42 9.64 3.94 3.39
N PRO A 43 8.76 3.42 4.26
CA PRO A 43 9.17 2.52 5.34
C PRO A 43 10.02 1.36 4.82
N LEU A 44 10.99 0.90 5.62
CA LEU A 44 11.92 -0.15 5.21
C LEU A 44 11.19 -1.47 4.86
N SER A 45 10.17 -1.81 5.64
CA SER A 45 9.28 -2.95 5.40
C SER A 45 8.55 -2.85 4.06
N HIS A 46 8.04 -1.66 3.71
CA HIS A 46 7.38 -1.42 2.42
C HIS A 46 8.37 -1.44 1.24
N MET A 47 9.57 -0.88 1.39
CA MET A 47 10.62 -1.02 0.38
C MET A 47 10.96 -2.49 0.14
N THR A 48 11.07 -3.27 1.21
CA THR A 48 11.31 -4.72 1.12
C THR A 48 10.19 -5.43 0.38
N PHE A 49 8.93 -5.02 0.60
CA PHE A 49 7.80 -5.52 -0.17
C PHE A 49 7.92 -5.19 -1.65
N LEU A 50 8.16 -3.92 -2.01
CA LEU A 50 8.28 -3.49 -3.41
C LEU A 50 9.36 -4.27 -4.18
N LEU A 51 10.50 -4.55 -3.52
CA LEU A 51 11.60 -5.35 -4.06
C LEU A 51 11.27 -6.84 -4.25
N ASN A 52 10.08 -7.29 -3.84
CA ASN A 52 9.55 -8.63 -4.11
C ASN A 52 8.27 -8.58 -4.96
N TYR A 53 7.45 -7.55 -4.79
CA TYR A 53 6.18 -7.33 -5.50
C TYR A 53 5.91 -5.83 -5.68
N ASN A 54 5.89 -5.34 -6.91
CA ASN A 54 5.59 -3.95 -7.22
C ASN A 54 4.07 -3.68 -7.27
N GLY A 55 3.40 -3.89 -6.15
CA GLY A 55 1.95 -3.83 -6.04
C GLY A 55 1.27 -5.17 -6.35
N GLY A 56 -0.05 -5.19 -6.18
CA GLY A 56 -0.85 -6.41 -6.33
C GLY A 56 -2.03 -6.48 -5.39
N PHE A 57 -2.82 -7.54 -5.50
CA PHE A 57 -4.01 -7.75 -4.70
C PHE A 57 -4.38 -9.22 -4.53
N ILE A 58 -5.16 -9.50 -3.48
CA ILE A 58 -5.91 -10.75 -3.28
C ILE A 58 -7.38 -10.43 -3.48
N CYS A 59 -8.00 -11.08 -4.45
CA CYS A 59 -9.43 -10.99 -4.68
C CYS A 59 -10.21 -11.79 -3.61
N SER A 60 -11.18 -11.13 -2.99
CA SER A 60 -12.11 -11.73 -2.02
C SER A 60 -13.04 -12.77 -2.66
N GLU A 61 -13.34 -12.63 -3.94
CA GLU A 61 -14.25 -13.51 -4.69
C GLU A 61 -13.54 -14.31 -5.80
N LYS A 62 -14.21 -15.32 -6.35
CA LYS A 62 -13.73 -15.98 -7.58
C LYS A 62 -14.06 -15.07 -8.75
N ILE A 63 -13.07 -14.74 -9.58
CA ILE A 63 -13.27 -13.94 -10.81
C ILE A 63 -14.31 -14.64 -11.69
N GLN A 64 -15.54 -14.13 -11.71
CA GLN A 64 -16.59 -14.56 -12.62
C GLN A 64 -16.75 -13.48 -13.70
N LYS A 65 -16.27 -13.77 -14.92
CA LYS A 65 -16.46 -12.96 -16.15
C LYS A 65 -15.96 -11.50 -16.13
N LEU A 66 -15.50 -10.96 -15.00
CA LEU A 66 -14.96 -9.60 -14.89
C LEU A 66 -13.50 -9.56 -15.39
N SER A 67 -13.07 -8.40 -15.91
CA SER A 67 -11.67 -8.17 -16.25
C SER A 67 -10.81 -8.07 -14.98
N ILE A 68 -9.51 -8.37 -15.09
CA ILE A 68 -8.58 -8.24 -13.97
C ILE A 68 -8.55 -6.80 -13.44
N GLU A 69 -8.63 -5.78 -14.32
CA GLU A 69 -8.65 -4.39 -13.85
C GLU A 69 -9.89 -4.10 -13.01
N THR A 70 -11.05 -4.62 -13.42
CA THR A 70 -12.30 -4.45 -12.66
C THR A 70 -12.19 -5.12 -11.30
N VAL A 71 -11.61 -6.32 -11.23
CA VAL A 71 -11.43 -7.05 -9.98
C VAL A 71 -10.43 -6.33 -9.07
N ALA A 72 -9.31 -5.85 -9.62
CA ALA A 72 -8.33 -5.08 -8.89
C ALA A 72 -8.95 -3.82 -8.28
N TRP A 73 -9.79 -3.11 -9.04
CA TRP A 73 -10.48 -1.91 -8.56
C TRP A 73 -11.42 -2.17 -7.37
N ASN A 74 -12.06 -3.34 -7.34
CA ASN A 74 -12.95 -3.75 -6.26
C ASN A 74 -12.22 -4.59 -5.18
N SER A 75 -10.90 -4.46 -5.06
CA SER A 75 -10.09 -5.15 -4.06
C SER A 75 -9.22 -4.13 -3.31
N ASN A 76 -8.88 -4.43 -2.06
CA ASN A 76 -7.80 -3.72 -1.39
C ASN A 76 -6.48 -4.12 -2.07
N ARG A 77 -5.80 -3.15 -2.68
CA ARG A 77 -4.68 -3.40 -3.57
C ARG A 77 -3.48 -2.55 -3.19
N PHE A 78 -2.33 -3.17 -3.11
CA PHE A 78 -1.06 -2.47 -3.02
C PHE A 78 -0.78 -1.79 -4.36
N LEU A 79 -0.37 -0.52 -4.29
CA LEU A 79 -0.02 0.29 -5.44
C LEU A 79 1.39 -0.06 -5.90
N SER A 80 1.60 -0.11 -7.21
CA SER A 80 2.95 -0.05 -7.79
C SER A 80 3.57 1.34 -7.59
N ILE A 81 4.90 1.46 -7.72
CA ILE A 81 5.59 2.75 -7.57
C ILE A 81 5.01 3.86 -8.47
N HIS A 82 4.59 3.54 -9.69
CA HIS A 82 3.97 4.52 -10.59
C HIS A 82 2.57 4.93 -10.14
N GLU A 83 1.81 3.99 -9.57
CA GLU A 83 0.49 4.31 -9.00
C GLU A 83 0.61 5.11 -7.71
N ILE A 84 1.67 4.88 -6.92
CA ILE A 84 2.01 5.70 -5.75
C ILE A 84 2.28 7.14 -6.17
N ASP A 85 3.11 7.38 -7.19
CA ASP A 85 3.38 8.74 -7.68
C ASP A 85 2.11 9.43 -8.21
N ALA A 86 1.28 8.70 -8.95
CA ALA A 86 0.00 9.21 -9.43
C ALA A 86 -0.94 9.57 -8.27
N ALA A 87 -1.05 8.73 -7.24
CA ALA A 87 -1.88 8.97 -6.06
C ALA A 87 -1.34 10.13 -5.21
N TYR A 88 -0.02 10.15 -4.97
CA TYR A 88 0.64 11.22 -4.24
C TYR A 88 0.47 12.58 -4.93
N SER A 89 0.64 12.63 -6.26
CA SER A 89 0.44 13.84 -7.06
C SER A 89 -0.98 14.40 -6.95
N ARG A 90 -1.99 13.56 -6.71
CA ARG A 90 -3.38 14.01 -6.50
C ARG A 90 -3.57 14.69 -5.15
N ILE A 91 -2.87 14.28 -4.11
CA ILE A 91 -3.08 14.81 -2.75
C ILE A 91 -2.02 15.83 -2.32
N ARG A 92 -0.88 15.93 -3.01
CA ARG A 92 0.25 16.78 -2.59
C ARG A 92 -0.09 18.27 -2.42
N HIS A 93 -1.11 18.76 -3.10
CA HIS A 93 -1.60 20.13 -2.98
C HIS A 93 -2.19 20.44 -1.59
N LYS A 94 -2.52 19.41 -0.79
CA LYS A 94 -3.01 19.54 0.59
C LYS A 94 -1.89 19.69 1.61
N PHE A 95 -0.64 19.44 1.24
CA PHE A 95 0.48 19.50 2.18
C PHE A 95 1.03 20.91 2.31
N SER A 96 1.35 21.28 3.54
CA SER A 96 2.10 22.51 3.82
C SER A 96 3.61 22.21 3.75
N LYS A 97 4.41 23.22 3.40
CA LYS A 97 5.86 23.08 3.16
C LYS A 97 6.62 22.40 4.32
N ASN A 98 6.17 22.59 5.56
CA ASN A 98 6.81 22.08 6.77
C ASN A 98 5.91 21.11 7.55
N GLY A 99 4.79 20.67 6.95
CA GLY A 99 3.85 19.75 7.58
C GLY A 99 4.16 18.30 7.27
N PRO A 100 3.48 17.36 7.95
CA PRO A 100 3.53 15.96 7.57
C PRO A 100 2.98 15.78 6.15
N GLN A 101 3.65 14.93 5.39
CA GLN A 101 3.18 14.42 4.12
C GLN A 101 2.56 13.04 4.34
N PHE A 102 1.65 12.68 3.45
CA PHE A 102 1.06 11.35 3.42
C PHE A 102 1.35 10.72 2.06
N VAL A 103 1.88 9.51 2.07
CA VAL A 103 2.32 8.78 0.89
C VAL A 103 1.39 7.58 0.69
N PRO A 104 0.44 7.66 -0.25
CA PRO A 104 -0.49 6.57 -0.53
C PRO A 104 0.28 5.34 -1.02
N PHE A 105 -0.05 4.16 -0.51
CA PHE A 105 0.60 2.92 -0.94
C PHE A 105 -0.38 1.76 -1.16
N MET A 106 -1.63 1.90 -0.69
CA MET A 106 -2.69 0.94 -0.95
C MET A 106 -3.98 1.71 -1.29
N GLN A 107 -4.66 1.28 -2.34
CA GLN A 107 -6.04 1.71 -2.60
C GLN A 107 -6.99 0.70 -1.95
N VAL A 108 -7.97 1.21 -1.22
CA VAL A 108 -9.04 0.41 -0.63
C VAL A 108 -10.27 0.37 -1.57
N GLU A 109 -11.17 -0.60 -1.36
CA GLU A 109 -12.31 -0.88 -2.27
C GLU A 109 -13.20 0.35 -2.56
N ASN A 110 -13.30 1.30 -1.62
CA ASN A 110 -14.05 2.56 -1.78
C ASN A 110 -13.28 3.66 -2.57
N SER A 111 -12.14 3.33 -3.18
CA SER A 111 -11.25 4.25 -3.90
C SER A 111 -10.52 5.28 -3.03
N GLU A 112 -10.56 5.14 -1.72
CA GLU A 112 -9.70 5.88 -0.79
C GLU A 112 -8.34 5.18 -0.66
N TYR A 113 -7.45 5.71 0.20
CA TYR A 113 -6.09 5.19 0.33
C TYR A 113 -5.72 4.90 1.77
N LEU A 114 -4.87 3.88 1.94
CA LEU A 114 -3.96 3.83 3.08
C LEU A 114 -2.65 4.52 2.71
N ALA A 115 -2.10 5.26 3.67
CA ALA A 115 -0.89 6.04 3.49
C ALA A 115 0.07 5.93 4.68
N PHE A 116 1.35 6.08 4.38
CA PHE A 116 2.37 6.35 5.39
C PHE A 116 2.47 7.85 5.63
N THR A 117 2.82 8.25 6.85
CA THR A 117 3.27 9.64 7.09
C THR A 117 4.73 9.80 6.71
N TYR A 118 5.17 11.04 6.45
CA TYR A 118 6.58 11.41 6.36
C TYR A 118 6.77 12.86 6.82
N PRO A 119 7.83 13.20 7.58
CA PRO A 119 8.86 12.29 8.11
C PRO A 119 8.35 11.41 9.27
N TYR A 120 9.05 10.30 9.52
CA TYR A 120 8.87 9.40 10.68
C TYR A 120 10.22 9.13 11.37
N GLU A 121 10.19 8.71 12.63
CA GLU A 121 11.38 8.68 13.49
C GLU A 121 12.22 7.38 13.37
N GLU A 122 11.61 6.23 13.10
CA GLU A 122 12.26 4.90 13.30
C GLU A 122 12.33 4.03 12.03
N TYR A 123 12.57 4.61 10.85
CA TYR A 123 12.57 3.91 9.54
C TYR A 123 11.24 3.24 9.14
N GLU A 124 10.25 3.27 10.04
CA GLU A 124 8.90 2.77 9.87
C GLU A 124 7.89 3.89 10.15
N SER A 125 6.71 3.74 9.57
CA SER A 125 5.59 4.68 9.72
C SER A 125 4.34 3.88 10.04
N PRO A 126 3.49 4.37 10.97
CA PRO A 126 2.14 3.85 11.08
C PRO A 126 1.37 3.99 9.77
N VAL A 127 0.34 3.18 9.62
CA VAL A 127 -0.55 3.21 8.45
C VAL A 127 -1.79 4.00 8.81
N TYR A 128 -2.12 4.97 7.97
CA TYR A 128 -3.26 5.85 8.16
C TYR A 128 -4.30 5.63 7.06
N ASP A 129 -5.57 5.62 7.45
CA ASP A 129 -6.70 5.68 6.53
C ASP A 129 -6.96 7.14 6.11
N ILE A 130 -6.79 7.43 4.82
CA ILE A 130 -6.91 8.79 4.29
C ILE A 130 -8.01 8.86 3.23
N TRP A 131 -8.88 9.86 3.37
CA TRP A 131 -9.97 10.11 2.43
C TRP A 131 -9.92 11.50 1.80
N HIS A 132 -10.51 11.60 0.61
CA HIS A 132 -10.41 12.79 -0.24
C HIS A 132 -11.00 14.09 0.36
N GLU A 133 -11.92 14.01 1.32
CA GLU A 133 -12.59 15.18 1.93
C GLU A 133 -11.77 15.82 3.07
N ALA A 134 -10.91 15.04 3.73
CA ALA A 134 -10.14 15.48 4.89
C ALA A 134 -8.77 16.07 4.53
N PHE A 135 -8.12 16.64 5.54
CA PHE A 135 -6.77 17.22 5.45
C PHE A 135 -5.78 16.51 6.38
N PRO A 136 -4.46 16.72 6.21
CA PRO A 136 -3.42 16.02 6.98
C PRO A 136 -3.62 15.99 8.50
N ASN A 137 -4.15 17.07 9.10
CA ASN A 137 -4.40 17.11 10.56
C ASN A 137 -5.49 16.14 11.02
N GLU A 138 -6.47 15.85 10.17
CA GLU A 138 -7.54 14.89 10.45
C GLU A 138 -7.02 13.47 10.23
N TRP A 139 -6.27 13.24 9.14
CA TRP A 139 -5.66 11.95 8.82
C TRP A 139 -4.71 11.43 9.90
N LEU A 140 -3.99 12.31 10.60
CA LEU A 140 -3.14 11.92 11.73
C LEU A 140 -3.88 11.22 12.88
N GLN A 141 -5.21 11.35 12.94
CA GLN A 141 -6.05 10.70 13.96
C GLN A 141 -6.60 9.35 13.49
N GLN A 142 -6.19 8.88 12.31
CA GLN A 142 -6.81 7.77 11.59
C GLN A 142 -5.82 6.63 11.38
N GLU A 143 -4.97 6.39 12.38
CA GLU A 143 -4.06 5.26 12.40
C GLU A 143 -4.85 3.95 12.47
N VAL A 144 -4.60 3.04 11.52
CA VAL A 144 -5.25 1.73 11.42
C VAL A 144 -4.31 0.57 11.73
N TYR A 145 -3.01 0.75 11.50
CA TYR A 145 -1.98 -0.23 11.86
C TYR A 145 -0.73 0.49 12.35
N SER A 146 0.00 -0.12 13.28
CA SER A 146 1.25 0.44 13.83
C SER A 146 2.41 0.44 12.81
N GLY A 147 2.27 -0.33 11.73
CA GLY A 147 3.22 -0.35 10.62
C GLY A 147 2.80 -1.31 9.51
N PHE A 148 3.57 -1.32 8.43
CA PHE A 148 3.25 -2.09 7.23
C PHE A 148 3.33 -3.62 7.45
N GLU A 149 4.22 -4.10 8.33
CA GLU A 149 4.28 -5.54 8.65
C GLU A 149 2.99 -6.05 9.30
N GLU A 150 2.37 -5.24 10.19
CA GLU A 150 1.10 -5.59 10.83
C GLU A 150 -0.05 -5.63 9.82
N LEU A 151 -0.13 -4.61 8.96
CA LEU A 151 -1.08 -4.57 7.85
C LEU A 151 -0.92 -5.80 6.95
N LEU A 152 0.30 -6.17 6.59
CA LEU A 152 0.55 -7.29 5.67
C LEU A 152 0.19 -8.64 6.30
N ASP A 153 0.47 -8.86 7.59
CA ASP A 153 0.02 -10.07 8.30
C ASP A 153 -1.51 -10.19 8.24
N ASP A 154 -2.21 -9.12 8.59
CA ASP A 154 -3.67 -9.08 8.60
C ASP A 154 -4.26 -9.31 7.19
N TYR A 155 -3.70 -8.62 6.19
CA TYR A 155 -4.06 -8.77 4.78
C TYR A 155 -3.93 -10.21 4.29
N ILE A 156 -2.81 -10.89 4.58
CA ILE A 156 -2.56 -12.29 4.14
C ILE A 156 -3.52 -13.25 4.84
N ARG A 157 -3.71 -13.07 6.17
CA ARG A 157 -4.57 -13.92 6.98
C ARG A 157 -6.03 -13.83 6.56
N ASN A 158 -6.49 -12.63 6.24
CA ASN A 158 -7.89 -12.35 5.91
C ASN A 158 -8.18 -12.34 4.39
N ASN A 159 -7.26 -12.87 3.57
CA ASN A 159 -7.44 -13.00 2.12
C ASN A 159 -7.71 -11.65 1.41
N GLY A 160 -6.95 -10.62 1.77
CA GLY A 160 -7.03 -9.29 1.18
C GLY A 160 -8.03 -8.34 1.85
N ILE A 161 -8.76 -8.82 2.86
CA ILE A 161 -9.59 -7.97 3.71
C ILE A 161 -8.71 -7.34 4.78
N ILE A 162 -8.91 -6.05 5.04
CA ILE A 162 -8.18 -5.26 6.03
C ILE A 162 -9.17 -4.41 6.84
N VAL A 163 -8.67 -3.84 7.93
CA VAL A 163 -9.37 -2.86 8.75
C VAL A 163 -9.18 -1.46 8.16
N THR A 164 -10.29 -0.74 8.04
CA THR A 164 -10.37 0.69 7.72
C THR A 164 -11.21 1.38 8.79
N ILE A 165 -11.10 2.71 8.92
CA ILE A 165 -11.95 3.50 9.83
C ILE A 165 -13.17 4.08 9.09
N GLY A 166 -13.11 4.17 7.76
CA GLY A 166 -14.21 4.57 6.87
C GLY A 166 -15.25 3.48 6.62
#